data_AF-A0A832JXZ2-F1
#
_entry.id   AF-A0A832JXZ2-F1
#
_cell.length_a   1.000
_cell.length_b   1.000
_cell.length_c   1.000
_cell.angle_alpha   90.00
_cell.angle_beta   90.00
_cell.angle_gamma   90.00
#
_symmetry.space_group_name_H-M   'P 1'
#
loop_
_entity.id
_entity.type
_entity.pdbx_description
1 polymer ?
#
loop_
_entity_poly.entity_id
_entity_poly.type
_entity_poly.pdbx_seq_one_letter_code
_entity_poly.pdbx_strand_id
1 'polypeptide(L)'
;MPLRGPQLAYYLKKRNPELYQRAREIKERYGVSWNIAIAIAKGEAPPPPLKVEDLGRKVEEITSSIHELREKISRVESALALLEELKSTAQFSIPLEEFKKLLEELSTRISRIESELALLELSSRDKAFTCRWIDESGYCTKWALREVLPGWRVREEIIRGVKVYRLNVREQPTLCSGCLSYMPKERVT
;
A
#
# COMPACT_ATOMS: atom_id res chain seq x y z
N MET A 1 -56.11 -32.77 45.91
CA MET A 1 -55.56 -33.52 44.76
C MET A 1 -54.10 -33.11 44.55
N PRO A 2 -53.15 -34.03 44.35
CA PRO A 2 -51.77 -33.66 44.02
C PRO A 2 -51.72 -33.01 42.63
N LEU A 3 -51.06 -31.85 42.53
CA LEU A 3 -50.84 -31.15 41.26
C LEU A 3 -49.99 -32.04 40.33
N ARG A 4 -50.40 -32.20 39.07
CA ARG A 4 -49.67 -33.01 38.07
C ARG A 4 -49.45 -32.23 36.77
N GLY A 5 -48.31 -32.46 36.14
CA GLY A 5 -47.99 -32.02 34.79
C GLY A 5 -47.97 -30.49 34.64
N PRO A 6 -48.68 -29.93 33.63
CA PRO A 6 -48.71 -28.49 33.38
C PRO A 6 -49.19 -27.64 34.56
N GLN A 7 -50.08 -28.18 35.41
CA GLN A 7 -50.58 -27.47 36.60
C GLN A 7 -49.48 -27.28 37.66
N LEU A 8 -48.62 -28.31 37.83
CA LEU A 8 -47.46 -28.22 38.71
C LEU A 8 -46.41 -27.26 38.13
N ALA A 9 -46.20 -27.26 36.82
CA ALA A 9 -45.30 -26.32 36.15
C ALA A 9 -45.77 -24.86 36.30
N TYR A 10 -47.07 -24.60 36.14
CA TYR A 10 -47.67 -23.28 36.37
C TYR A 10 -47.49 -22.81 37.81
N TYR A 11 -47.68 -23.70 38.78
CA TYR A 11 -47.45 -23.40 40.19
C TYR A 11 -45.98 -23.13 40.50
N LEU A 12 -45.06 -23.92 39.95
CA LEU A 12 -43.61 -23.72 40.10
C LEU A 12 -43.16 -22.39 39.49
N LYS A 13 -43.69 -21.98 38.34
CA LYS A 13 -43.38 -20.68 37.74
C LYS A 13 -43.65 -19.51 38.71
N LYS A 14 -44.66 -19.63 39.57
CA LYS A 14 -45.07 -18.59 40.52
C LYS A 14 -44.35 -18.69 41.88
N ARG A 15 -44.01 -19.90 42.34
CA ARG A 15 -43.44 -20.14 43.68
C ARG A 15 -41.94 -20.46 43.71
N ASN A 16 -41.39 -21.02 42.64
CA ASN A 16 -39.98 -21.36 42.50
C ASN A 16 -39.56 -21.24 41.02
N PRO A 17 -39.32 -20.01 40.53
CA PRO A 17 -39.06 -19.74 39.12
C PRO A 17 -37.76 -20.36 38.63
N GLU A 18 -36.74 -20.52 39.48
CA GLU A 18 -35.47 -21.16 39.13
C GLU A 18 -35.67 -22.65 38.80
N LEU A 19 -36.42 -23.36 39.64
CA LEU A 19 -36.73 -24.77 39.39
C LEU A 19 -37.60 -24.94 38.13
N TYR A 20 -38.53 -24.01 37.90
CA TYR A 20 -39.32 -23.98 36.66
C TYR A 20 -38.45 -23.80 35.42
N GLN A 21 -37.48 -22.88 35.46
CA GLN A 21 -36.60 -22.60 34.33
C GLN A 21 -35.71 -23.81 34.00
N ARG A 22 -35.11 -24.44 35.02
CA ARG A 22 -34.33 -25.70 34.84
C ARG A 22 -35.19 -26.83 34.27
N ALA A 23 -36.40 -27.03 34.81
CA ALA A 23 -37.32 -28.04 34.30
C ALA A 23 -37.77 -27.73 32.86
N ARG A 24 -37.93 -26.46 32.49
CA ARG A 24 -38.26 -26.04 31.13
C ARG A 24 -37.13 -26.38 30.16
N GLU A 25 -35.89 -26.05 30.51
CA GLU A 25 -34.70 -26.39 29.70
C GLU A 25 -34.57 -27.89 29.50
N ILE A 26 -34.80 -28.70 30.55
CA ILE A 26 -34.79 -30.16 30.45
C ILE A 26 -35.93 -30.66 29.55
N LYS A 27 -37.14 -30.11 29.70
CA LYS A 27 -38.28 -30.47 28.85
C LYS A 27 -38.01 -30.18 27.37
N GLU A 28 -37.43 -29.01 27.06
CA GLU A 28 -37.09 -28.61 25.70
C GLU A 28 -35.92 -29.45 25.16
N ARG A 29 -34.88 -29.67 25.96
CA ARG A 29 -33.67 -30.43 25.57
C ARG A 29 -33.92 -31.92 25.34
N TYR A 30 -34.85 -32.53 26.08
CA TYR A 30 -35.09 -33.97 26.04
C TYR A 30 -36.49 -34.36 25.52
N GLY A 31 -37.37 -33.39 25.25
CA GLY A 31 -38.73 -33.64 24.74
C GLY A 31 -39.64 -34.40 25.71
N VAL A 32 -39.41 -34.32 27.03
CA VAL A 32 -40.10 -35.12 28.05
C VAL A 32 -41.38 -34.45 28.60
N SER A 33 -42.19 -35.21 29.34
CA SER A 33 -43.36 -34.66 30.04
C SER A 33 -42.92 -33.73 31.19
N TRP A 34 -43.79 -32.79 31.60
CA TRP A 34 -43.48 -31.86 32.69
C TRP A 34 -43.16 -32.58 34.02
N ASN A 35 -43.81 -33.71 34.30
CA ASN A 35 -43.53 -34.48 35.51
C ASN A 35 -42.09 -35.02 35.51
N ILE A 36 -41.66 -35.57 34.39
CA ILE A 36 -40.30 -36.11 34.22
C ILE A 36 -39.28 -34.98 34.26
N ALA A 37 -39.54 -33.87 33.57
CA ALA A 37 -38.64 -32.71 33.57
C ALA A 37 -38.46 -32.11 34.97
N ILE A 38 -39.54 -32.03 35.77
CA ILE A 38 -39.51 -31.53 37.14
C ILE A 38 -38.79 -32.53 38.07
N ALA A 39 -39.02 -33.84 37.90
CA ALA A 39 -38.31 -34.86 38.67
C ALA A 39 -36.79 -34.83 38.40
N ILE A 40 -36.38 -34.67 37.14
CA ILE A 40 -34.97 -34.51 36.78
C ILE A 40 -34.41 -33.20 37.35
N ALA A 41 -35.15 -32.09 37.26
CA ALA A 41 -34.73 -30.79 37.80
C ALA A 41 -34.54 -30.82 39.32
N LYS A 42 -35.26 -31.69 40.03
CA LYS A 42 -35.12 -31.93 41.48
C LYS A 42 -34.05 -32.96 41.84
N GLY A 43 -33.44 -33.62 40.86
CA GLY A 43 -32.48 -34.71 41.09
C GLY A 43 -33.12 -36.05 41.47
N GLU A 44 -34.44 -36.19 41.32
CA GLU A 44 -35.19 -37.40 41.66
C GLU A 44 -35.14 -38.46 40.54
N ALA A 45 -34.72 -38.08 39.33
CA ALA A 45 -34.58 -38.98 38.18
C ALA A 45 -33.38 -38.59 37.30
N PRO A 46 -32.66 -39.56 36.71
CA PRO A 46 -31.60 -39.26 35.75
C PRO A 46 -32.19 -38.71 34.43
N PRO A 47 -31.46 -37.83 33.72
CA PRO A 47 -31.88 -37.35 32.42
C PRO A 47 -31.91 -38.52 31.42
N PRO A 48 -32.91 -38.58 30.52
CA PRO A 48 -32.93 -39.61 29.49
C PRO A 48 -31.78 -39.44 28.50
N PRO A 49 -31.33 -40.52 27.85
CA PRO A 49 -30.30 -40.44 26.82
C PRO A 49 -30.76 -39.49 25.70
N LEU A 50 -29.83 -38.68 25.18
CA LEU A 50 -30.08 -37.83 24.02
C LEU A 50 -30.52 -38.71 22.84
N LYS A 51 -31.48 -38.23 22.04
CA LYS A 51 -31.92 -38.92 20.84
C LYS A 51 -30.72 -39.12 19.90
N VAL A 52 -30.60 -40.32 19.32
CA VAL A 52 -29.46 -40.69 18.45
C VAL A 52 -29.34 -39.72 17.27
N GLU A 53 -30.47 -39.19 16.81
CA GLU A 53 -30.56 -38.20 15.74
C GLU A 53 -29.94 -36.84 16.10
N ASP A 54 -30.01 -36.43 17.37
CA ASP A 54 -29.38 -35.19 17.86
C ASP A 54 -27.87 -35.33 18.02
N LEU A 55 -27.40 -36.55 18.32
CA LEU A 55 -25.98 -36.88 18.32
C LEU A 55 -25.43 -36.96 16.89
N GLY A 56 -26.19 -37.56 15.96
CA GLY A 56 -25.83 -37.63 14.54
C GLY A 56 -25.59 -36.25 13.92
N ARG A 57 -26.52 -35.31 14.13
CA ARG A 57 -26.36 -33.92 13.65
C ARG A 57 -25.13 -33.23 14.22
N LYS A 58 -24.85 -33.41 15.51
CA LYS A 58 -23.63 -32.84 16.13
C LYS A 58 -22.35 -33.44 15.57
N VAL A 59 -22.34 -34.74 15.27
CA VAL A 59 -21.19 -35.40 14.65
C VAL A 59 -20.98 -34.86 13.24
N GLU A 60 -22.04 -34.65 12.46
CA GLU A 60 -21.96 -34.03 11.13
C GLU A 60 -21.41 -32.59 11.20
N GLU A 61 -21.96 -31.76 12.09
CA GLU A 61 -21.48 -30.38 12.31
C GLU A 61 -20.00 -30.32 12.71
N ILE A 62 -19.59 -31.18 13.63
CA ILE A 62 -18.19 -31.29 14.07
C ILE A 62 -17.31 -31.76 12.91
N THR A 63 -17.78 -32.73 12.11
CA THR A 63 -17.03 -33.26 10.96
C THR A 63 -16.82 -32.17 9.90
N SER A 64 -17.85 -31.39 9.59
CA SER A 64 -17.76 -30.24 8.68
C SER A 64 -16.79 -29.19 9.22
N SER A 65 -16.88 -28.86 10.52
CA SER A 65 -15.97 -27.89 11.15
C SER A 65 -14.51 -28.35 11.12
N ILE A 66 -14.26 -29.65 11.33
CA ILE A 66 -12.92 -30.25 11.22
C ILE A 66 -12.40 -30.13 9.78
N HIS A 67 -13.25 -30.35 8.78
CA HIS A 67 -12.86 -30.22 7.38
C HIS A 67 -12.45 -28.80 7.03
N GLU A 68 -13.26 -27.79 7.42
CA GLU A 68 -12.93 -26.38 7.22
C GLU A 68 -11.63 -25.97 7.93
N LEU A 69 -11.41 -26.46 9.15
CA LEU A 69 -10.18 -26.19 9.88
C LEU A 69 -8.95 -26.80 9.19
N ARG A 70 -9.08 -28.01 8.62
CA ARG A 70 -7.99 -28.63 7.84
C ARG A 70 -7.65 -27.82 6.59
N GLU A 71 -8.64 -27.30 5.88
CA GLU A 71 -8.39 -26.42 4.74
C GLU A 71 -7.68 -25.12 5.15
N LYS A 72 -8.09 -24.51 6.26
CA LYS A 72 -7.44 -23.31 6.80
C LYS A 72 -5.99 -23.58 7.20
N ILE A 73 -5.71 -24.71 7.85
CA ILE A 73 -4.35 -25.13 8.21
C ILE A 73 -3.49 -25.26 6.95
N SER A 74 -3.98 -25.97 5.92
CA SER A 74 -3.24 -26.15 4.66
C SER A 74 -2.90 -24.82 3.97
N ARG A 75 -3.83 -23.83 4.02
CA ARG A 75 -3.56 -22.47 3.49
C ARG A 75 -2.49 -21.74 4.30
N VAL A 76 -2.52 -21.87 5.63
CA VAL A 76 -1.51 -21.25 6.51
C VAL A 76 -0.14 -21.88 6.30
N GLU A 77 -0.05 -23.20 6.19
CA GLU A 77 1.19 -23.91 5.90
C GLU A 77 1.78 -23.49 4.55
N SER A 78 0.93 -23.36 3.53
CA SER A 78 1.35 -22.87 2.20
C SER A 78 1.86 -21.43 2.25
N ALA A 79 1.17 -20.54 3.00
CA ALA A 79 1.61 -19.16 3.18
C ALA A 79 2.92 -19.07 3.98
N LEU A 80 3.13 -19.96 4.94
CA LEU A 80 4.34 -20.03 5.75
C LEU A 80 5.53 -20.50 4.89
N ALA A 81 5.33 -21.48 4.02
CA ALA A 81 6.34 -21.90 3.05
C ALA A 81 6.76 -20.75 2.11
N LEU A 82 5.79 -19.97 1.60
CA LEU A 82 6.09 -18.77 0.79
C LEU A 82 6.84 -17.69 1.58
N LEU A 83 6.52 -17.51 2.86
CA LEU A 83 7.24 -16.57 3.72
C LEU A 83 8.68 -17.02 4.02
N GLU A 84 8.90 -18.32 4.18
CA GLU A 84 10.26 -18.89 4.32
C GLU A 84 11.07 -18.73 3.04
N GLU A 85 10.44 -18.94 1.88
CA GLU A 85 11.05 -18.70 0.57
C GLU A 85 11.40 -17.22 0.39
N LEU A 86 10.49 -16.30 0.71
CA LEU A 86 10.74 -14.86 0.72
C LEU A 86 11.83 -14.45 1.70
N LYS A 87 11.90 -15.08 2.88
CA LYS A 87 12.94 -14.82 3.89
C LYS A 87 14.32 -15.28 3.41
N SER A 88 14.39 -16.42 2.72
CA SER A 88 15.64 -16.95 2.17
C SER A 88 16.12 -16.18 0.93
N THR A 89 15.20 -15.69 0.09
CA THR A 89 15.51 -14.77 -1.02
C THR A 89 15.79 -13.35 -0.54
N ALA A 90 15.22 -12.92 0.59
CA ALA A 90 15.52 -11.67 1.26
C ALA A 90 16.82 -11.72 2.09
N GLN A 91 17.82 -12.50 1.66
CA GLN A 91 19.22 -12.18 1.93
C GLN A 91 19.60 -10.91 1.15
N PHE A 92 18.99 -9.78 1.52
CA PHE A 92 19.52 -8.48 1.15
C PHE A 92 20.90 -8.37 1.80
N SER A 93 21.94 -8.38 0.99
CA SER A 93 23.34 -8.24 1.38
C SER A 93 23.69 -6.87 1.97
N ILE A 94 22.70 -5.97 2.08
CA ILE A 94 22.81 -4.65 2.71
C ILE A 94 21.70 -4.58 3.78
N PRO A 95 22.03 -4.42 5.07
CA PRO A 95 21.05 -4.16 6.12
C PRO A 95 20.11 -3.00 5.72
N LEU A 96 18.82 -3.12 6.02
CA LEU A 96 17.81 -2.12 5.65
C LEU A 96 18.21 -0.69 6.09
N GLU A 97 18.89 -0.57 7.22
CA GLU A 97 19.44 0.68 7.76
C GLU A 97 20.56 1.28 6.91
N GLU A 98 21.41 0.46 6.29
CA GLU A 98 22.44 0.93 5.34
C GLU A 98 21.81 1.37 4.02
N PHE A 99 20.77 0.67 3.55
CA PHE A 99 20.02 1.07 2.37
C PHE A 99 19.30 2.42 2.56
N LYS A 100 18.71 2.66 3.74
CA LYS A 100 18.13 3.97 4.10
C LYS A 100 19.17 5.09 4.05
N LYS A 101 20.36 4.87 4.62
CA LYS A 101 21.46 5.86 4.58
C LYS A 101 21.90 6.18 3.15
N LEU A 102 22.03 5.16 2.30
CA LEU A 102 22.36 5.36 0.88
C LEU A 102 21.29 6.17 0.15
N LEU A 103 20.01 5.91 0.42
CA LEU A 103 18.90 6.69 -0.15
C LEU A 103 18.92 8.14 0.31
N GLU A 104 19.18 8.40 1.60
CA GLU A 104 19.31 9.77 2.14
C GLU A 104 20.50 10.52 1.52
N GLU A 105 21.65 9.86 1.37
CA GLU A 105 22.82 10.44 0.71
C GLU A 105 22.54 10.76 -0.76
N LEU A 106 21.94 9.81 -1.49
CA LEU A 106 21.55 10.02 -2.89
C LEU A 106 20.54 11.15 -3.03
N SER A 107 19.52 11.21 -2.18
CA SER A 107 18.54 12.29 -2.17
C SER A 107 19.21 13.65 -1.95
N THR A 108 20.12 13.73 -0.99
CA THR A 108 20.88 14.97 -0.71
C THR A 108 21.74 15.38 -1.90
N ARG A 109 22.40 14.43 -2.56
CA ARG A 109 23.21 14.69 -3.76
C ARG A 109 22.36 15.15 -4.94
N ILE A 110 21.19 14.54 -5.14
CA ILE A 110 20.23 14.96 -6.18
C ILE A 110 19.80 16.40 -5.93
N SER A 111 19.34 16.74 -4.73
CA SER A 111 18.90 18.11 -4.41
C SER A 111 20.02 19.15 -4.59
N ARG A 112 21.27 18.78 -4.31
CA ARG A 112 22.43 19.65 -4.58
C ARG A 112 22.62 19.88 -6.08
N ILE A 113 22.60 18.81 -6.89
CA ILE A 113 22.75 18.88 -8.35
C ILE A 113 21.61 19.72 -8.95
N GLU A 114 20.37 19.53 -8.51
CA GLU A 114 19.22 20.32 -8.96
C GLU A 114 19.41 21.81 -8.67
N SER A 115 19.92 22.15 -7.48
CA SER A 115 20.21 23.54 -7.10
C SER A 115 21.34 24.15 -7.94
N GLU A 116 22.42 23.41 -8.16
CA GLU A 116 23.53 23.84 -9.02
C GLU A 116 23.08 24.03 -10.48
N LEU A 117 22.22 23.12 -10.99
CA LEU A 117 21.65 23.22 -12.33
C LEU A 117 20.78 24.47 -12.47
N ALA A 118 19.92 24.77 -11.48
CA ALA A 118 19.09 25.96 -11.49
C ALA A 118 19.94 27.25 -11.54
N LEU A 119 21.04 27.32 -10.78
CA LEU A 119 21.97 28.45 -10.82
C LEU A 119 22.67 28.56 -12.18
N LEU A 120 23.08 27.44 -12.77
CA LEU A 120 23.67 27.39 -14.11
C LEU A 120 22.67 27.88 -15.17
N GLU A 121 21.41 27.47 -15.10
CA GLU A 121 20.34 27.92 -16.01
C GLU A 121 20.10 29.42 -15.89
N LEU A 122 20.02 29.95 -14.67
CA LEU A 122 19.86 31.40 -14.42
C LEU A 122 21.04 32.19 -14.97
N SER A 123 22.28 31.76 -14.67
CA SER A 123 23.50 32.39 -15.19
C SER A 123 23.56 32.33 -16.72
N SER A 124 23.18 31.20 -17.29
CA SER A 124 23.13 30.99 -18.74
C SER A 124 22.13 31.90 -19.44
N ARG A 125 20.93 32.02 -18.85
CA ARG A 125 19.90 32.97 -19.31
C ARG A 125 20.40 34.40 -19.25
N ASP A 126 20.93 34.83 -18.10
CA ASP A 126 21.46 36.19 -17.97
C ASP A 126 22.50 36.48 -19.06
N LYS A 127 23.46 35.58 -19.27
CA LYS A 127 24.45 35.70 -20.35
C LYS A 127 23.80 35.80 -21.73
N ALA A 128 22.77 35.00 -22.02
CA ALA A 128 22.07 35.02 -23.31
C ALA A 128 21.31 36.34 -23.59
N PHE A 129 20.97 37.11 -22.55
CA PHE A 129 20.30 38.41 -22.71
C PHE A 129 21.28 39.59 -22.61
N THR A 130 22.35 39.45 -21.84
CA THR A 130 23.29 40.55 -21.56
C THR A 130 24.52 40.54 -22.47
N CYS A 131 24.83 39.46 -23.19
CA CYS A 131 26.05 39.38 -24.00
C CYS A 131 26.00 40.26 -25.25
N ARG A 132 27.10 40.96 -25.54
CA ARG A 132 27.27 41.84 -26.71
C ARG A 132 27.33 41.09 -28.05
N TRP A 133 27.66 39.81 -28.03
CA TRP A 133 27.81 38.99 -29.24
C TRP A 133 26.49 38.44 -29.77
N ILE A 134 25.38 38.76 -29.11
CA ILE A 134 24.04 38.28 -29.42
C ILE A 134 23.27 39.41 -30.09
N ASP A 135 22.79 39.15 -31.30
CA ASP A 135 22.00 40.10 -32.06
C ASP A 135 20.59 40.29 -31.47
N GLU A 136 19.84 41.24 -32.02
CA GLU A 136 18.48 41.55 -31.56
C GLU A 136 17.51 40.37 -31.74
N SER A 137 17.77 39.52 -32.73
CA SER A 137 16.99 38.30 -33.02
C SER A 137 17.35 37.11 -32.12
N GLY A 138 18.36 37.23 -31.25
CA GLY A 138 18.80 36.19 -30.32
C GLY A 138 19.88 35.24 -30.84
N TYR A 139 20.44 35.49 -32.03
CA TYR A 139 21.50 34.65 -32.60
C TYR A 139 22.88 35.11 -32.14
N CYS A 140 23.72 34.15 -31.74
CA CYS A 140 25.07 34.44 -31.29
C CYS A 140 26.07 34.43 -32.45
N THR A 141 26.92 35.46 -32.51
CA THR A 141 28.00 35.59 -33.50
C THR A 141 29.27 34.81 -33.14
N LYS A 142 29.33 34.19 -31.94
CA LYS A 142 30.46 33.34 -31.50
C LYS A 142 30.15 31.86 -31.59
N TRP A 143 28.90 31.46 -31.38
CA TRP A 143 28.46 30.09 -31.59
C TRP A 143 28.12 29.84 -33.07
N ALA A 144 28.84 28.92 -33.70
CA ALA A 144 28.61 28.48 -35.06
C ALA A 144 28.82 26.97 -35.15
N LEU A 145 27.84 26.26 -35.72
CA LEU A 145 27.94 24.85 -36.03
C LEU A 145 28.19 24.66 -37.52
N ARG A 146 28.79 23.53 -37.89
CA ARG A 146 28.92 23.10 -39.29
C ARG A 146 27.67 22.37 -39.80
N GLU A 147 26.83 21.91 -38.88
CA GLU A 147 25.64 21.11 -39.15
C GLU A 147 24.46 21.61 -38.30
N VAL A 148 23.25 21.27 -38.74
CA VAL A 148 22.01 21.63 -38.04
C VAL A 148 21.67 20.53 -37.04
N LEU A 149 21.48 20.90 -35.78
CA LEU A 149 20.99 19.98 -34.76
C LEU A 149 19.45 19.89 -34.82
N PRO A 150 18.86 18.68 -34.69
CA PRO A 150 17.41 18.51 -34.69
C PRO A 150 16.73 19.35 -33.61
N GLY A 151 15.70 20.11 -33.99
CA GLY A 151 14.93 20.95 -33.08
C GLY A 151 15.59 22.27 -32.68
N TRP A 152 16.78 22.58 -33.20
CA TRP A 152 17.47 23.82 -32.87
C TRP A 152 17.20 24.89 -33.92
N ARG A 153 16.80 26.07 -33.45
CA ARG A 153 16.63 27.22 -34.33
C ARG A 153 17.99 27.79 -34.70
N VAL A 154 18.30 27.71 -35.99
CA VAL A 154 19.58 28.17 -36.53
C VAL A 154 19.39 29.14 -37.68
N ARG A 155 20.38 30.03 -37.86
CA ARG A 155 20.48 30.92 -39.01
C ARG A 155 21.70 30.54 -39.84
N GLU A 156 21.46 30.23 -41.09
CA GLU A 156 22.52 29.92 -42.05
C GLU A 156 23.33 31.18 -42.40
N GLU A 157 24.65 31.07 -42.44
CA GLU A 157 25.56 32.13 -42.81
C GLU A 157 26.78 31.53 -43.55
N ILE A 158 27.34 32.27 -44.52
CA ILE A 158 28.57 31.87 -45.22
C ILE A 158 29.72 32.73 -44.70
N ILE A 159 30.66 32.11 -43.99
CA ILE A 159 31.83 32.78 -43.43
C ILE A 159 33.08 32.26 -44.13
N ARG A 160 33.77 33.13 -44.87
CA ARG A 160 34.99 32.79 -45.62
C ARG A 160 34.80 31.58 -46.55
N GLY A 161 33.65 31.51 -47.22
CA GLY A 161 33.29 30.42 -48.13
C GLY A 161 32.81 29.13 -47.44
N VAL A 162 32.78 29.09 -46.10
CA VAL A 162 32.28 27.94 -45.33
C VAL A 162 30.86 28.22 -44.85
N LYS A 163 29.96 27.29 -45.16
CA LYS A 163 28.59 27.30 -44.63
C LYS A 163 28.62 27.00 -43.14
N VAL A 164 28.03 27.88 -42.33
CA VAL A 164 27.87 27.71 -40.89
C VAL A 164 26.46 28.03 -40.45
N TYR A 165 26.08 27.53 -39.28
CA TYR A 165 24.77 27.72 -38.68
C TYR A 165 24.93 28.41 -37.33
N ARG A 166 24.45 29.66 -37.26
CA ARG A 166 24.41 30.45 -36.02
C ARG A 166 23.28 29.98 -35.13
N LEU A 167 23.55 29.86 -33.84
CA LEU A 167 22.59 29.35 -32.86
C LEU A 167 21.77 30.48 -32.24
N ASN A 168 20.45 30.29 -32.15
CA ASN A 168 19.62 31.14 -31.31
C ASN A 168 19.82 30.77 -29.83
N VAL A 169 20.67 31.54 -29.15
CA VAL A 169 21.01 31.26 -27.74
C VAL A 169 19.97 31.81 -26.77
N ARG A 170 19.01 32.64 -27.21
CA ARG A 170 17.87 33.02 -26.36
C ARG A 170 16.87 31.87 -26.21
N GLU A 171 16.73 31.04 -27.24
CA GLU A 171 15.94 29.81 -27.20
C GLU A 171 16.70 28.64 -26.55
N GLN A 172 18.03 28.66 -26.60
CA GLN A 172 18.90 27.67 -25.94
C GLN A 172 19.97 28.33 -25.06
N PRO A 173 19.60 28.95 -23.93
CA PRO A 173 20.54 29.74 -23.13
C PRO A 173 21.65 28.94 -22.50
N THR A 174 21.43 27.66 -22.21
CA THR A 174 22.39 26.76 -21.57
C THR A 174 23.73 26.68 -22.31
N LEU A 175 23.76 26.97 -23.62
CA LEU A 175 24.99 27.11 -24.40
C LEU A 175 25.92 28.22 -23.89
N CYS A 176 25.34 29.27 -23.29
CA CYS A 176 26.11 30.38 -22.73
C CYS A 176 26.82 30.03 -21.42
N SER A 177 26.45 28.92 -20.73
CA SER A 177 27.09 28.48 -19.48
C SER A 177 28.62 28.41 -19.62
N GLY A 178 29.10 27.69 -20.64
CA GLY A 178 30.52 27.45 -20.94
C GLY A 178 31.13 28.38 -21.98
N CYS A 179 30.47 29.49 -22.34
CA CYS A 179 30.99 30.38 -23.38
C CYS A 179 32.19 31.19 -22.88
N LEU A 180 33.41 30.84 -23.33
CA LEU A 180 34.65 31.56 -23.01
C LEU A 180 34.72 32.97 -23.63
N SER A 181 33.84 33.26 -24.60
CA SER A 181 33.77 34.57 -25.27
C SER A 181 32.72 35.50 -24.68
N TYR A 182 32.06 35.15 -23.57
CA TYR A 182 31.04 36.00 -22.97
C TYR A 182 31.60 37.40 -22.66
N MET A 183 30.86 38.43 -23.05
CA MET A 183 31.17 39.81 -22.73
C MET A 183 29.86 40.60 -22.59
N PRO A 184 29.57 41.20 -21.44
CA PRO A 184 28.33 41.94 -21.23
C PRO A 184 28.26 43.17 -22.16
N LYS A 185 27.04 43.57 -22.54
CA LYS A 185 26.76 44.87 -23.15
C LYS A 185 27.10 45.95 -22.12
N GLU A 186 27.77 47.01 -22.55
CA GLU A 186 28.02 48.16 -21.69
C GLU A 186 26.66 48.69 -21.20
N ARG A 187 26.51 48.86 -19.88
CA ARG A 187 25.34 49.52 -19.33
C ARG A 187 25.45 50.98 -19.75
N VAL A 188 24.56 51.43 -20.61
CA VAL A 188 24.36 52.86 -20.84
C VAL A 188 23.80 53.40 -19.53
N THR A 189 24.67 54.02 -18.73
CA THR A 189 24.31 54.81 -17.54
C THR A 189 23.71 56.13 -17.96
#